data_AF-A0A484LDS1-F1
#
_entry.id   AF-A0A484LDS1-F1
#
_cell.length_a   1.000
_cell.length_b   1.000
_cell.length_c   1.000
_cell.angle_alpha   90.00
_cell.angle_beta   90.00
_cell.angle_gamma   90.00
#
_symmetry.space_group_name_H-M   'P 1'
#
loop_
_entity.id
_entity.type
_entity.pdbx_description
1 polymer ?
#
loop_
_entity_poly.entity_id
_entity_poly.type
_entity_poly.pdbx_seq_one_letter_code
_entity_poly.pdbx_strand_id
1 'polypeptide(L)'
;MKIFKGYVRNRAYPEGSIAEAYIAEEAIECLVSSEDCTVGLPKRFQGAQSRPLSGATMITPTNNDLHLAHLCFLENCDDVQPYFIEHMGALVKMYPQRSNDEEWLKNKQNETFPGWFRRKISTDLLVENNTVSTELMWIAEGPNKDVPTFSGYKINGVTYRTKERDDMRQVQFSGVCVEAQTMLVVVHVDMLAVLVLLYIDVAVS
;
A
#
# COMPACT_ATOMS: atom_id res chain seq x y z
N MET A 1 -32.46 26.71 -28.39
CA MET A 1 -31.82 25.39 -28.16
C MET A 1 -30.69 25.17 -29.17
N LYS A 2 -29.45 25.58 -28.84
CA LYS A 2 -28.26 25.34 -29.69
C LYS A 2 -27.17 24.49 -29.01
N ILE A 3 -27.37 24.13 -27.74
CA ILE A 3 -26.31 23.55 -26.88
C ILE A 3 -26.09 22.06 -27.19
N PHE A 4 -27.15 21.28 -27.40
CA PHE A 4 -27.03 19.82 -27.57
C PHE A 4 -26.55 19.33 -28.95
N LYS A 5 -26.43 20.22 -29.95
CA LYS A 5 -25.96 19.81 -31.29
C LYS A 5 -24.52 19.30 -31.29
N GLY A 6 -23.69 19.74 -30.35
CA GLY A 6 -22.31 19.25 -30.19
C GLY A 6 -22.20 17.87 -29.55
N TYR A 7 -23.24 17.41 -28.84
CA TYR A 7 -23.24 16.16 -28.08
C TYR A 7 -23.66 14.94 -28.92
N VAL A 8 -24.29 15.17 -30.08
CA VAL A 8 -24.76 14.09 -30.98
C VAL A 8 -23.61 13.58 -31.85
N ARG A 9 -22.85 12.63 -31.32
CA ARG A 9 -21.81 11.85 -32.01
C ARG A 9 -22.40 10.71 -32.84
N ASN A 10 -23.52 10.13 -32.40
CA ASN A 10 -24.28 9.13 -33.16
C ASN A 10 -25.67 9.64 -33.56
N ARG A 11 -25.88 9.87 -34.86
CA ARG A 11 -27.16 10.37 -35.39
C ARG A 11 -28.26 9.30 -35.49
N ALA A 12 -27.91 8.01 -35.44
CA ALA A 12 -28.91 6.94 -35.42
C ALA A 12 -29.61 6.83 -34.05
N TYR A 13 -28.96 7.31 -32.99
CA TYR A 13 -29.48 7.33 -31.61
C TYR A 13 -29.11 8.65 -30.93
N PRO A 14 -29.73 9.77 -31.33
CA PRO A 14 -29.31 11.09 -30.90
C PRO A 14 -29.48 11.32 -29.39
N GLU A 15 -30.53 10.76 -28.77
CA GLU A 15 -30.78 10.88 -27.34
C GLU A 15 -29.73 10.13 -26.51
N GLY A 16 -29.39 8.90 -26.92
CA GLY A 16 -28.35 8.10 -26.26
C GLY A 16 -26.97 8.76 -26.37
N SER A 17 -26.67 9.33 -27.53
CA SER A 17 -25.43 10.05 -27.75
C SER A 17 -25.32 11.32 -26.90
N ILE A 18 -26.43 12.02 -26.65
CA ILE A 18 -26.46 13.18 -25.77
C ILE A 18 -26.26 12.75 -24.31
N ALA A 19 -26.95 11.70 -23.87
CA ALA A 19 -26.85 11.18 -22.51
C ALA A 19 -25.42 10.73 -22.17
N GLU A 20 -24.76 9.99 -23.08
CA GLU A 20 -23.38 9.52 -22.90
C GLU A 20 -22.38 10.69 -22.79
N ALA A 21 -22.49 11.68 -23.67
CA ALA A 21 -21.61 12.83 -23.66
C ALA A 21 -21.83 13.71 -22.43
N TYR A 22 -23.07 13.83 -21.93
CA TYR A 22 -23.37 14.52 -20.68
C TYR A 22 -22.79 13.78 -19.46
N ILE A 23 -22.94 12.45 -19.40
CA ILE A 23 -22.34 11.63 -18.33
C ILE A 23 -20.82 11.77 -18.34
N ALA A 24 -20.19 11.79 -19.52
CA ALA A 24 -18.74 11.97 -19.63
C ALA A 24 -18.28 13.36 -19.15
N GLU A 25 -19.02 14.42 -19.48
CA GLU A 25 -18.71 15.77 -18.99
C GLU A 25 -18.88 15.90 -17.48
N GLU A 26 -19.98 15.41 -16.91
CA GLU A 26 -20.22 15.40 -15.47
C GLU A 26 -19.16 14.56 -14.73
N ALA A 27 -18.72 13.44 -15.31
CA ALA A 27 -17.65 12.63 -14.76
C ALA A 27 -16.31 13.39 -14.75
N ILE A 28 -15.99 14.12 -15.84
CA ILE A 28 -14.79 14.95 -15.92
C ILE A 28 -14.87 16.13 -14.95
N GLU A 29 -16.01 16.81 -14.84
CA GLU A 29 -16.20 17.91 -13.91
C GLU A 29 -16.13 17.44 -12.45
N CYS A 30 -16.66 16.25 -12.15
CA CYS A 30 -16.48 15.58 -10.86
C CYS A 30 -15.00 15.28 -10.59
N LEU A 31 -14.26 14.77 -11.57
CA LEU A 31 -12.81 14.49 -11.46
C LEU A 31 -11.99 15.78 -11.27
N VAL A 32 -12.26 16.83 -12.03
CA VAL A 32 -11.54 18.11 -11.99
C VAL A 32 -11.90 18.91 -10.73
N SER A 33 -13.13 18.84 -10.23
CA SER A 33 -13.50 19.43 -8.94
C SER A 33 -12.98 18.63 -7.74
N SER A 34 -12.57 17.38 -7.96
CA SER A 34 -11.96 16.51 -6.95
C SER A 34 -10.43 16.63 -6.85
N GLU A 35 -9.84 17.77 -7.24
CA GLU A 35 -8.42 18.07 -6.99
C GLU A 35 -8.03 18.06 -5.50
N ASP A 36 -8.98 17.96 -4.55
CA ASP A 36 -8.67 17.93 -3.12
C ASP A 36 -9.42 16.88 -2.27
N CYS A 37 -10.30 16.04 -2.82
CA CYS A 37 -11.02 15.03 -2.03
C CYS A 37 -11.45 13.84 -2.88
N THR A 38 -10.94 12.65 -2.54
CA THR A 38 -11.52 11.38 -2.99
C THR A 38 -12.97 11.31 -2.50
N VAL A 39 -13.91 11.11 -3.44
CA VAL A 39 -15.35 11.02 -3.16
C VAL A 39 -15.58 9.96 -2.07
N GLY A 40 -16.19 10.37 -0.95
CA GLY A 40 -16.52 9.49 0.18
C GLY A 40 -15.60 9.60 1.40
N LEU A 41 -14.48 10.34 1.33
CA LEU A 41 -13.64 10.63 2.49
C LEU A 41 -13.96 12.02 3.07
N PRO A 42 -14.31 12.14 4.36
CA PRO A 42 -14.49 13.44 4.99
C PRO A 42 -13.17 14.23 5.02
N LYS A 43 -13.25 15.55 4.82
CA LYS A 43 -12.11 16.47 4.94
C LYS A 43 -11.46 16.35 6.32
N ARG A 44 -10.13 16.14 6.30
CA ARG A 44 -9.18 16.05 7.42
C ARG A 44 -9.78 16.39 8.80
N PHE A 45 -10.17 15.36 9.54
CA PHE A 45 -10.40 15.49 10.98
C PHE A 45 -9.03 15.53 11.70
N GLN A 46 -8.57 16.74 12.04
CA GLN A 46 -7.51 16.90 13.03
C GLN A 46 -8.06 16.45 14.40
N GLY A 47 -7.63 15.27 14.86
CA GLY A 47 -7.89 14.78 16.23
C GLY A 47 -8.49 13.38 16.37
N ALA A 48 -8.69 12.61 15.30
CA ALA A 48 -9.28 11.28 15.42
C ALA A 48 -8.23 10.20 15.68
N GLN A 49 -8.17 9.70 16.93
CA GLN A 49 -7.43 8.49 17.30
C GLN A 49 -7.82 7.31 16.41
N SER A 50 -6.81 6.66 15.84
CA SER A 50 -6.94 5.40 15.13
C SER A 50 -7.40 4.32 16.12
N ARG A 51 -8.46 3.57 15.80
CA ARG A 51 -8.90 2.47 16.68
C ARG A 51 -9.54 1.31 15.93
N PRO A 52 -9.36 0.07 16.42
CA PRO A 52 -10.09 -1.07 15.92
C PRO A 52 -11.58 -0.99 16.26
N LEU A 53 -12.42 -1.52 15.38
CA LEU A 53 -13.89 -1.56 15.53
C LEU A 53 -14.41 -2.93 15.95
N SER A 54 -13.52 -3.91 16.17
CA SER A 54 -13.84 -5.23 16.71
C SER A 54 -12.76 -5.71 17.65
N GLY A 55 -13.03 -6.81 18.35
CA GLY A 55 -11.98 -7.59 19.00
C GLY A 55 -10.95 -8.08 17.97
N ALA A 56 -9.73 -8.30 18.44
CA ALA A 56 -8.66 -8.90 17.66
C ALA A 56 -8.96 -10.39 17.43
N THR A 57 -8.78 -10.83 16.19
CA THR A 57 -8.78 -12.25 15.81
C THR A 57 -7.38 -12.60 15.33
N MET A 58 -6.77 -13.64 15.90
CA MET A 58 -5.45 -14.08 15.44
C MET A 58 -5.60 -14.86 14.13
N ILE A 59 -4.77 -14.50 13.15
CA ILE A 59 -4.58 -15.27 11.92
C ILE A 59 -3.10 -15.60 11.77
N THR A 60 -2.81 -16.63 10.98
CA THR A 60 -1.45 -16.98 10.58
C THR A 60 -1.38 -16.88 9.05
N PRO A 61 -0.93 -15.74 8.49
CA PRO A 61 -0.81 -15.57 7.05
C PRO A 61 0.23 -16.53 6.46
N THR A 62 0.21 -16.71 5.13
CA THR A 62 1.23 -17.52 4.49
C THR A 62 2.59 -16.82 4.56
N ASN A 63 3.69 -17.59 4.47
CA ASN A 63 5.03 -17.00 4.45
C ASN A 63 5.21 -16.03 3.26
N ASN A 64 4.55 -16.29 2.13
CA ASN A 64 4.59 -15.38 0.98
C ASN A 64 3.88 -14.07 1.29
N ASP A 65 2.72 -14.10 1.93
CA ASP A 65 1.99 -12.89 2.31
C ASP A 65 2.80 -12.05 3.31
N LEU A 66 3.41 -12.71 4.30
CA LEU A 66 4.30 -12.04 5.27
C LEU A 66 5.53 -11.43 4.59
N HIS A 67 6.13 -12.14 3.63
CA HIS A 67 7.27 -11.67 2.87
C HIS A 67 6.92 -10.43 2.04
N LEU A 68 5.81 -10.47 1.30
CA LEU A 68 5.32 -9.34 0.49
C LEU A 68 4.95 -8.14 1.36
N ALA A 69 4.27 -8.37 2.48
CA ALA A 69 3.92 -7.32 3.43
C ALA A 69 5.16 -6.64 4.01
N HIS A 70 6.15 -7.45 4.40
CA HIS A 70 7.40 -6.95 4.94
C HIS A 70 8.19 -6.16 3.91
N LEU A 71 8.31 -6.66 2.68
CA LEU A 71 8.95 -5.94 1.58
C LEU A 71 8.29 -4.59 1.29
N CYS A 72 6.96 -4.57 1.21
CA CYS A 72 6.20 -3.34 1.00
C CYS A 72 6.47 -2.32 2.11
N PHE A 73 6.52 -2.75 3.37
CA PHE A 73 6.88 -1.87 4.48
C PHE A 73 8.32 -1.31 4.32
N LEU A 74 9.29 -2.18 4.05
CA LEU A 74 10.69 -1.79 3.89
C LEU A 74 10.86 -0.78 2.75
N GLU A 75 10.22 -1.01 1.60
CA GLU A 75 10.27 -0.15 0.43
C GLU A 75 9.66 1.24 0.68
N ASN A 76 8.74 1.37 1.63
CA ASN A 76 8.10 2.63 1.99
C ASN A 76 8.70 3.28 3.25
N CYS A 77 9.69 2.65 3.89
CA CYS A 77 10.31 3.18 5.10
C CYS A 77 11.52 4.06 4.75
N ASP A 78 11.44 5.34 5.10
CA ASP A 78 12.49 6.34 4.83
C ASP A 78 13.85 5.92 5.42
N ASP A 79 13.85 5.39 6.64
CA ASP A 79 15.07 4.94 7.32
C ASP A 79 15.73 3.72 6.64
N VAL A 80 14.95 2.97 5.85
CA VAL A 80 15.41 1.75 5.15
C VAL A 80 15.86 2.05 3.71
N GLN A 81 15.43 3.15 3.09
CA GLN A 81 15.82 3.53 1.73
C GLN A 81 17.33 3.52 1.46
N PRO A 82 18.19 4.03 2.35
CA PRO A 82 19.64 4.00 2.13
C PRO A 82 20.17 2.57 1.94
N TYR A 83 19.59 1.60 2.65
CA TYR A 83 19.96 0.20 2.57
C TYR A 83 19.52 -0.44 1.25
N PHE A 84 18.37 -0.06 0.69
CA PHE A 84 17.97 -0.49 -0.66
C PHE A 84 18.98 -0.04 -1.71
N ILE A 85 19.42 1.21 -1.63
CA ILE A 85 20.41 1.75 -2.58
C ILE A 85 21.74 1.00 -2.45
N GLU A 86 22.23 0.77 -1.21
CA GLU A 86 23.45 0.00 -0.96
C GLU A 86 23.35 -1.43 -1.51
N HIS A 87 22.24 -2.11 -1.23
CA HIS A 87 22.01 -3.47 -1.70
C HIS A 87 21.96 -3.54 -3.24
N MET A 88 21.30 -2.59 -3.88
CA MET A 88 21.25 -2.53 -5.35
C MET A 88 22.66 -2.36 -5.94
N GLY A 89 23.47 -1.47 -5.36
CA GLY A 89 24.87 -1.31 -5.74
C GLY A 89 25.67 -2.61 -5.59
N ALA A 90 25.44 -3.37 -4.51
CA ALA A 90 26.05 -4.67 -4.31
C ALA A 90 25.63 -5.70 -5.37
N LEU A 91 24.35 -5.73 -5.75
CA LEU A 91 23.83 -6.62 -6.80
C LEU A 91 24.43 -6.32 -8.16
N VAL A 92 24.48 -5.04 -8.57
CA VAL A 92 25.09 -4.62 -9.84
C VAL A 92 26.57 -5.04 -9.92
N LYS A 93 27.28 -4.90 -8.80
CA LYS A 93 28.70 -5.31 -8.71
C LYS A 93 28.88 -6.83 -8.73
N MET A 94 27.96 -7.57 -8.11
CA MET A 94 28.01 -9.03 -8.01
C MET A 94 27.59 -9.72 -9.32
N TYR A 95 26.75 -9.07 -10.12
CA TYR A 95 26.21 -9.60 -11.38
C TYR A 95 26.41 -8.61 -12.54
N PRO A 96 27.67 -8.30 -12.94
CA PRO A 96 27.94 -7.33 -14.00
C PRO A 96 27.32 -7.72 -15.35
N GLN A 97 27.16 -9.01 -15.62
CA GLN A 97 26.51 -9.52 -16.83
C GLN A 97 24.99 -9.25 -16.90
N ARG A 98 24.37 -8.90 -15.76
CA ARG A 98 22.95 -8.55 -15.65
C ARG A 98 22.74 -7.08 -15.24
N SER A 99 23.78 -6.25 -15.27
CA SER A 99 23.70 -4.85 -14.82
C SER A 99 22.69 -4.01 -15.60
N ASN A 100 22.44 -4.35 -16.87
CA ASN A 100 21.52 -3.64 -17.74
C ASN A 100 20.09 -4.23 -17.71
N ASP A 101 19.88 -5.30 -16.96
CA ASP A 101 18.60 -6.02 -16.85
C ASP A 101 17.87 -5.51 -15.59
N GLU A 102 17.20 -4.36 -15.72
CA GLU A 102 16.55 -3.67 -14.60
C GLU A 102 15.47 -4.53 -13.93
N GLU A 103 14.69 -5.28 -14.72
CA GLU A 103 13.64 -6.16 -14.20
C GLU A 103 14.25 -7.30 -13.38
N TRP A 104 15.31 -7.93 -13.90
CA TRP A 104 16.03 -8.96 -13.15
C TRP A 104 16.62 -8.42 -11.85
N LEU A 105 17.23 -7.23 -11.88
CA LEU A 105 17.82 -6.60 -10.69
C LEU A 105 16.76 -6.28 -9.63
N LYS A 106 15.62 -5.71 -10.02
CA LYS A 106 14.51 -5.44 -9.11
C LYS A 106 13.95 -6.73 -8.49
N ASN A 107 13.69 -7.74 -9.31
CA ASN A 107 13.19 -9.03 -8.84
C ASN A 107 14.19 -9.70 -7.88
N LYS A 108 15.49 -9.64 -8.20
CA LYS A 108 16.55 -10.18 -7.35
C LYS A 108 16.68 -9.41 -6.05
N GLN A 109 16.57 -8.09 -6.09
CA GLN A 109 16.57 -7.25 -4.91
C GLN A 109 15.41 -7.62 -3.99
N ASN A 110 14.18 -7.67 -4.50
CA ASN A 110 13.00 -8.01 -3.71
C ASN A 110 13.15 -9.40 -3.05
N GLU A 111 13.65 -10.39 -3.79
CA GLU A 111 13.86 -11.74 -3.27
C GLU A 111 14.90 -11.77 -2.12
N THR A 112 15.97 -10.99 -2.22
CA THR A 112 17.15 -11.15 -1.34
C THR A 112 17.32 -10.05 -0.30
N PHE A 113 16.65 -8.92 -0.47
CA PHE A 113 16.82 -7.73 0.37
C PHE A 113 16.53 -7.98 1.85
N PRO A 114 15.41 -8.61 2.28
CA PRO A 114 15.12 -8.77 3.71
C PRO A 114 16.22 -9.58 4.43
N GLY A 115 16.67 -10.67 3.81
CA GLY A 115 17.75 -11.50 4.36
C GLY A 115 19.11 -10.81 4.33
N TRP A 116 19.39 -9.98 3.32
CA TRP A 116 20.59 -9.15 3.26
C TRP A 116 20.56 -8.05 4.33
N PHE A 117 19.45 -7.34 4.46
CA PHE A 117 19.24 -6.24 5.39
C PHE A 117 19.43 -6.70 6.83
N ARG A 118 18.84 -7.84 7.21
CA ARG A 118 19.07 -8.45 8.53
C ARG A 118 20.54 -8.72 8.84
N ARG A 119 21.27 -9.29 7.87
CA ARG A 119 22.71 -9.55 8.03
C ARG A 119 23.52 -8.26 8.11
N LYS A 120 23.14 -7.25 7.31
CA LYS A 120 23.78 -5.93 7.30
C LYS A 120 23.65 -5.26 8.67
N ILE A 121 22.44 -5.16 9.20
CA ILE A 121 22.18 -4.64 10.55
C ILE A 121 22.95 -5.42 11.62
N SER A 122 22.94 -6.75 11.54
CA SER A 122 23.71 -7.59 12.48
C SER A 122 25.22 -7.34 12.42
N THR A 123 25.77 -7.07 11.24
CA THR A 123 27.19 -6.78 11.04
C THR A 123 27.53 -5.38 11.55
N ASP A 124 26.68 -4.41 11.25
CA ASP A 124 26.82 -3.02 11.64
C ASP A 124 26.81 -2.85 13.17
N LEU A 125 26.07 -3.70 13.90
CA LEU A 125 26.06 -3.75 15.36
C LEU A 125 27.38 -4.25 15.99
N LEU A 126 28.19 -5.02 15.24
CA LEU A 126 29.47 -5.53 15.74
C LEU A 126 30.61 -4.50 15.59
N VAL A 127 30.38 -3.41 14.86
CA VAL A 127 31.38 -2.37 14.64
C VAL A 127 31.37 -1.39 15.80
N GLU A 128 32.52 -1.21 16.47
CA GLU A 128 32.67 -0.22 17.54
C GLU A 128 32.34 1.19 17.02
N ASN A 129 31.50 1.92 17.78
CA ASN A 129 30.95 3.26 17.48
C ASN A 129 29.79 3.34 16.48
N ASN A 130 29.21 2.23 16.03
CA ASN A 130 28.01 2.31 15.21
C ASN A 130 26.75 2.36 16.07
N THR A 131 25.92 3.37 15.87
CA THR A 131 24.63 3.53 16.57
C THR A 131 23.50 3.13 15.63
N VAL A 132 23.35 1.82 15.40
CA VAL A 132 22.12 1.32 14.76
C VAL A 132 20.97 1.51 15.74
N SER A 133 19.87 2.08 15.27
CA SER A 133 18.69 2.30 16.11
C SER A 133 18.01 0.97 16.46
N THR A 134 17.43 0.89 17.66
CA THR A 134 16.65 -0.27 18.11
C THR A 134 15.49 -0.57 17.17
N GLU A 135 14.92 0.47 16.56
CA GLU A 135 13.84 0.42 15.60
C GLU A 135 14.27 -0.32 14.32
N LEU A 136 15.45 0.00 13.77
CA LEU A 136 15.99 -0.69 12.60
C LEU A 136 16.29 -2.16 12.88
N MET A 137 16.67 -2.50 14.12
CA MET A 137 16.85 -3.89 14.52
C MET A 137 15.54 -4.67 14.47
N TRP A 138 14.45 -4.11 15.01
CA TRP A 138 13.13 -4.75 14.99
C TRP A 138 12.57 -4.83 13.58
N ILE A 139 12.74 -3.78 12.77
CA ILE A 139 12.36 -3.80 11.37
C ILE A 139 13.08 -4.94 10.64
N ALA A 140 14.38 -5.13 10.88
CA ALA A 140 15.17 -6.15 10.20
C ALA A 140 14.83 -7.60 10.56
N GLU A 141 14.21 -7.85 11.72
CA GLU A 141 13.77 -9.19 12.12
C GLU A 141 12.49 -9.65 11.39
N GLY A 142 11.69 -8.71 10.92
CA GLY A 142 10.47 -9.00 10.16
C GLY A 142 9.23 -9.22 11.03
N PRO A 143 8.05 -9.43 10.39
CA PRO A 143 6.78 -9.59 11.09
C PRO A 143 6.67 -10.93 11.82
N ASN A 144 5.89 -10.94 12.91
CA ASN A 144 5.44 -12.17 13.55
C ASN A 144 4.51 -12.95 12.62
N LYS A 145 4.55 -14.28 12.70
CA LYS A 145 3.69 -15.18 11.93
C LYS A 145 2.24 -15.13 12.39
N ASP A 146 2.03 -14.89 13.69
CA ASP A 146 0.68 -14.77 14.25
C ASP A 146 0.33 -13.29 14.37
N VAL A 147 -0.64 -12.87 13.58
CA VAL A 147 -0.99 -11.47 13.37
C VAL A 147 -2.42 -11.22 13.86
N PRO A 148 -2.65 -10.26 14.77
CA PRO A 148 -4.01 -9.89 15.14
C PRO A 148 -4.70 -9.21 13.97
N THR A 149 -5.98 -9.46 13.74
CA THR A 149 -6.75 -8.81 12.68
C THR A 149 -8.06 -8.28 13.21
N PHE A 150 -8.59 -7.27 12.54
CA PHE A 150 -9.81 -6.59 12.93
C PHE A 150 -10.78 -6.55 11.75
N SER A 151 -12.06 -6.76 12.01
CA SER A 151 -13.14 -6.68 11.02
C SER A 151 -13.46 -5.24 10.56
N GLY A 152 -12.66 -4.28 10.99
CA GLY A 152 -12.78 -2.88 10.62
C GLY A 152 -11.92 -1.99 11.50
N TYR A 153 -11.49 -0.88 10.92
CA TYR A 153 -10.62 0.08 11.56
C TYR A 153 -11.14 1.49 11.31
N LYS A 154 -11.05 2.36 12.31
CA LYS A 154 -11.34 3.78 12.14
C LYS A 154 -10.02 4.54 12.10
N ILE A 155 -9.74 5.25 11.01
CA ILE A 155 -8.52 6.07 10.83
C ILE A 155 -8.99 7.45 10.39
N ASN A 156 -8.53 8.50 11.08
CA ASN A 156 -8.84 9.90 10.72
C ASN A 156 -10.34 10.19 10.53
N GLY A 157 -11.20 9.51 11.29
CA GLY A 157 -12.66 9.67 11.19
C GLY A 157 -13.33 8.74 10.17
N VAL A 158 -12.58 8.18 9.23
CA VAL A 158 -13.06 7.25 8.20
C VAL A 158 -13.12 5.84 8.78
N THR A 159 -14.19 5.11 8.48
CA THR A 159 -14.34 3.71 8.88
C THR A 159 -14.07 2.79 7.69
N TYR A 160 -12.98 2.04 7.79
CA TYR A 160 -12.61 0.98 6.88
C TYR A 160 -13.13 -0.35 7.40
N ARG A 161 -13.59 -1.22 6.51
CA ARG A 161 -14.12 -2.54 6.86
C ARG A 161 -13.52 -3.59 5.96
N THR A 162 -13.40 -4.80 6.50
CA THR A 162 -13.01 -5.97 5.71
C THR A 162 -14.10 -6.31 4.69
N LYS A 163 -13.70 -6.80 3.52
CA LYS A 163 -14.63 -7.15 2.45
C LYS A 163 -15.72 -8.12 2.90
N GLU A 164 -15.38 -9.15 3.68
CA GLU A 164 -16.37 -10.09 4.23
C GLU A 164 -17.50 -9.39 5.00
N ARG A 165 -17.18 -8.31 5.72
CA ARG A 165 -18.15 -7.52 6.48
C ARG A 165 -18.91 -6.53 5.60
N ASP A 166 -18.26 -6.05 4.56
CA ASP A 166 -18.80 -5.11 3.57
C ASP A 166 -19.80 -5.81 2.64
N ASP A 167 -19.52 -7.04 2.21
CA ASP A 167 -20.38 -7.88 1.37
C ASP A 167 -21.74 -8.19 2.04
N MET A 168 -21.80 -8.11 3.37
CA MET A 168 -23.04 -8.25 4.16
C MET A 168 -23.84 -6.93 4.28
N ARG A 169 -23.42 -5.82 3.65
CA ARG A 169 -24.02 -4.49 3.79
C ARG A 169 -24.25 -3.82 2.43
N GLN A 170 -25.15 -2.84 2.41
CA GLN A 170 -25.46 -2.04 1.20
C GLN A 170 -24.47 -0.89 0.93
N VAL A 171 -23.52 -0.63 1.83
CA VAL A 171 -22.53 0.45 1.70
C VAL A 171 -21.15 -0.15 1.48
N GLN A 172 -20.42 0.32 0.46
CA GLN A 172 -19.08 -0.16 0.10
C GLN A 172 -18.00 0.75 0.72
N PHE A 173 -17.26 0.24 1.70
CA PHE A 173 -16.09 0.90 2.30
C PHE A 173 -14.84 -0.01 2.37
N SER A 174 -14.84 -1.10 1.60
CA SER A 174 -13.69 -1.98 1.35
C SER A 174 -12.91 -1.56 0.09
N GLY A 175 -11.62 -1.92 -0.02
CA GLY A 175 -10.83 -1.72 -1.25
C GLY A 175 -9.75 -0.62 -1.27
N VAL A 176 -9.19 -0.22 -0.12
CA VAL A 176 -8.08 0.75 0.00
C VAL A 176 -6.72 0.23 -0.48
N CYS A 177 -6.33 0.42 -1.74
CA CYS A 177 -4.99 0.02 -2.19
C CYS A 177 -3.87 0.93 -1.65
N VAL A 178 -2.69 0.34 -1.42
CA VAL A 178 -1.43 1.06 -1.29
C VAL A 178 -0.71 0.94 -2.63
N GLU A 179 -0.21 2.06 -3.15
CA GLU A 179 0.64 2.06 -4.34
C GLU A 179 2.03 1.56 -3.95
N ALA A 180 2.45 0.42 -4.52
CA ALA A 180 3.79 -0.12 -4.37
C ALA A 180 4.45 -0.21 -5.76
N GLN A 181 5.74 0.11 -5.87
CA GLN A 181 6.47 0.04 -7.14
C GLN A 181 6.72 -1.39 -7.62
N THR A 182 6.53 -2.39 -6.75
CA THR A 182 6.51 -3.81 -7.11
C THR A 182 5.19 -4.20 -7.79
N MET A 183 5.29 -4.98 -8.89
CA MET A 183 4.17 -5.41 -9.73
C MET A 183 2.89 -5.69 -8.94
N LEU A 184 1.83 -4.94 -9.29
CA LEU A 184 0.42 -5.13 -8.97
C LEU A 184 0.10 -6.46 -8.30
N VAL A 185 0.31 -6.52 -6.99
CA VAL A 185 -0.38 -7.49 -6.18
C VAL A 185 -1.62 -6.77 -5.67
N VAL A 186 -2.75 -7.03 -6.34
CA VAL A 186 -4.06 -6.94 -5.69
C VAL A 186 -4.07 -8.03 -4.63
N VAL A 187 -3.26 -7.87 -3.57
CA VAL A 187 -3.45 -8.62 -2.34
C VAL A 187 -4.79 -8.16 -1.84
N HIS A 188 -5.64 -9.09 -1.44
CA HIS A 188 -6.88 -8.77 -0.75
C HIS A 188 -6.56 -7.73 0.32
N VAL A 189 -6.99 -6.52 0.02
CA VAL A 189 -6.52 -5.25 0.59
C VAL A 189 -6.72 -5.20 2.11
N ASP A 190 -7.62 -6.04 2.60
CA ASP A 190 -7.96 -6.24 3.99
C ASP A 190 -6.78 -6.71 4.86
N MET A 191 -5.81 -7.46 4.30
CA MET A 191 -4.66 -7.96 5.08
C MET A 191 -3.49 -6.98 5.10
N LEU A 192 -3.13 -6.37 3.97
CA LEU A 192 -1.93 -5.50 3.90
C LEU A 192 -2.12 -4.17 4.65
N ALA A 193 -3.29 -3.53 4.56
CA ALA A 193 -3.54 -2.31 5.31
C ALA A 193 -3.50 -2.57 6.83
N VAL A 194 -4.00 -3.72 7.26
CA VAL A 194 -3.96 -4.15 8.66
C VAL A 194 -2.54 -4.57 9.07
N LEU A 195 -1.79 -5.28 8.22
CA LEU A 195 -0.39 -5.66 8.47
C LEU A 195 0.55 -4.46 8.55
N VAL A 196 0.39 -3.45 7.69
CA VAL A 196 1.17 -2.20 7.74
C VAL A 196 0.80 -1.38 8.97
N LEU A 197 -0.49 -1.31 9.34
CA LEU A 197 -0.93 -0.64 10.58
C LEU A 197 -0.46 -1.38 11.84
N LEU A 198 -0.35 -2.71 11.81
CA LEU A 198 0.16 -3.51 12.92
C LEU A 198 1.68 -3.49 13.04
N TYR A 199 2.39 -3.27 11.93
CA TYR A 199 3.84 -3.06 11.97
C TYR A 199 4.19 -1.82 12.80
N ILE A 200 3.34 -0.79 12.76
CA ILE A 200 3.49 0.44 13.55
C ILE A 200 3.19 0.20 15.04
N ASP A 201 2.18 -0.61 15.40
CA ASP A 201 1.87 -0.87 16.81
C ASP A 201 2.88 -1.82 17.50
N VAL A 202 3.51 -2.74 16.75
CA VAL A 202 4.51 -3.69 17.29
C VAL A 202 5.93 -3.09 17.35
N ALA A 203 6.29 -2.18 16.44
CA ALA A 203 7.61 -1.54 16.46
C ALA A 203 7.71 -0.35 17.44
N VAL A 204 6.59 0.09 18.04
CA VAL A 204 6.51 1.28 18.91
C VAL A 204 6.06 0.94 20.35
N SER A 205 5.92 -0.35 20.69
CA SER A 205 5.63 -0.83 22.05
C SER A 205 6.86 -1.47 22.70
#